data_AF-A0A9E5LN10-F1
#
_entry.id   AF-A0A9E5LN10-F1
#
_cell.length_a   1.000
_cell.length_b   1.000
_cell.length_c   1.000
_cell.angle_alpha   90.00
_cell.angle_beta   90.00
_cell.angle_gamma   90.00
#
_symmetry.space_group_name_H-M   'P 1'
#
loop_
_entity.id
_entity.type
_entity.pdbx_description
1 polymer ?
#
loop_
_entity_poly.entity_id
_entity_poly.type
_entity_poly.pdbx_seq_one_letter_code
_entity_poly.pdbx_strand_id
1 'polypeptide(L)'
;MQIPFDNTYANLPTHFHHMQGAEPVSNPALIVWNSDLARELGIVAQDKTEIAGVFSGNQTANGSAPLAQAYSGHQFGYFNPQLGDGRALLLGEVIDQSGTRFDIQLKGSGRTPFSRRGDGRAWLGPVLREYLVSEAMHAMDIPTTRALAAVSSGDPVYRETILPGAVLTRIARSHLRVGTFQYFAHRRDIEGLQTLFTYARDRHYPDAETPLDFLNCVIAAQARLIAKWMGIGFIHGVMNTDNCSISGETIDYGPCAFMDAYHPMCVFSSIDQQARYAYANQPDIIVWNMAQLATSMVPLMPDQEDSVKVFTEAIHAMPQMIQKEWITVFAAKLGVAEVTETDAQLARDL
;
A
#
# COMPACT_ATOMS: atom_id res chain seq x y z
N MET A 1 -11.29 10.37 23.63
CA MET A 1 -10.56 10.44 22.34
C MET A 1 -11.44 11.13 21.32
N GLN A 2 -10.85 11.99 20.48
CA GLN A 2 -11.51 12.61 19.35
C GLN A 2 -10.72 12.31 18.07
N ILE A 3 -11.41 11.74 17.08
CA ILE A 3 -10.87 11.50 15.73
C ILE A 3 -11.80 12.23 14.75
N PRO A 4 -11.28 13.13 13.90
CA PRO A 4 -12.10 13.90 12.96
C PRO A 4 -12.41 13.06 11.70
N PHE A 5 -13.21 12.01 11.85
CA PHE A 5 -13.56 11.14 10.73
C PHE A 5 -14.37 11.86 9.65
N ASP A 6 -14.05 11.56 8.40
CA ASP A 6 -14.75 12.00 7.19
C ASP A 6 -14.74 10.85 6.17
N ASN A 7 -15.74 9.96 6.25
CA ASN A 7 -15.74 8.67 5.56
C ASN A 7 -16.39 8.77 4.17
N THR A 8 -15.57 8.81 3.13
CA THR A 8 -15.97 8.81 1.73
C THR A 8 -16.05 7.41 1.12
N TYR A 9 -15.15 6.48 1.49
CA TYR A 9 -15.14 5.13 0.92
C TYR A 9 -16.36 4.31 1.35
N ALA A 10 -16.84 4.53 2.57
CA ALA A 10 -18.05 3.90 3.11
C ALA A 10 -19.33 4.27 2.33
N ASN A 11 -19.31 5.37 1.56
CA ASN A 11 -20.44 5.80 0.73
C ASN A 11 -20.43 5.17 -0.67
N LEU A 12 -19.36 4.44 -1.04
CA LEU A 12 -19.31 3.70 -2.30
C LEU A 12 -20.33 2.54 -2.27
N PRO A 13 -20.75 2.02 -3.44
CA PRO A 13 -21.66 0.89 -3.50
C PRO A 13 -21.17 -0.33 -2.70
N THR A 14 -22.10 -1.12 -2.18
CA THR A 14 -21.83 -2.23 -1.24
C THR A 14 -20.96 -3.35 -1.80
N HIS A 15 -20.74 -3.43 -3.12
CA HIS A 15 -19.86 -4.43 -3.71
C HIS A 15 -18.37 -4.03 -3.67
N PHE A 16 -18.05 -2.81 -3.21
CA PHE A 16 -16.67 -2.36 -2.93
C PHE A 16 -16.14 -2.84 -1.58
N HIS A 17 -17.02 -3.11 -0.62
CA HIS A 17 -16.63 -3.38 0.74
C HIS A 17 -17.70 -4.18 1.51
N HIS A 18 -17.30 -4.73 2.65
CA HIS A 18 -18.21 -5.29 3.62
C HIS A 18 -18.14 -4.50 4.92
N MET A 19 -19.22 -3.82 5.28
CA MET A 19 -19.32 -3.08 6.55
C MET A 19 -19.31 -4.05 7.73
N GLN A 20 -18.39 -3.88 8.68
CA GLN A 20 -18.31 -4.69 9.89
C GLN A 20 -17.40 -4.03 10.94
N GLY A 21 -17.60 -4.35 12.22
CA GLY A 21 -16.64 -4.01 13.28
C GLY A 21 -15.43 -4.95 13.30
N ALA A 22 -14.44 -4.60 14.12
CA ALA A 22 -13.33 -5.49 14.45
C ALA A 22 -13.78 -6.59 15.42
N GLU A 23 -13.09 -7.72 15.41
CA GLU A 23 -13.25 -8.71 16.47
C GLU A 23 -12.40 -8.28 17.68
N PRO A 24 -13.01 -8.08 18.87
CA PRO A 24 -12.30 -7.60 20.04
C PRO A 24 -11.18 -8.58 20.45
N VAL A 25 -10.18 -8.04 21.15
CA VAL A 25 -9.07 -8.81 21.72
C VAL A 25 -9.16 -8.89 23.24
N SER A 26 -8.53 -9.89 23.85
CA SER A 26 -8.74 -10.20 25.28
C SER A 26 -8.20 -9.14 26.26
N ASN A 27 -7.01 -8.57 25.99
CA ASN A 27 -6.36 -7.61 26.88
C ASN A 27 -5.51 -6.60 26.09
N PRO A 28 -6.14 -5.60 25.46
CA PRO A 28 -5.42 -4.62 24.66
C PRO A 28 -4.50 -3.76 25.51
N ALA A 29 -3.22 -3.69 25.16
CA ALA A 29 -2.25 -2.79 25.80
C ALA A 29 -1.38 -2.08 24.77
N LEU A 30 -1.26 -0.76 24.93
CA LEU A 30 -0.50 0.08 24.01
C LEU A 30 1.00 -0.23 24.10
N ILE A 31 1.60 -0.61 22.97
CA ILE A 31 3.04 -0.83 22.86
C ILE A 31 3.71 0.47 22.42
N VAL A 32 3.27 1.04 21.29
CA VAL A 32 3.83 2.27 20.72
C VAL A 32 2.70 3.16 20.17
N TRP A 33 2.87 4.47 20.32
CA TRP A 33 1.98 5.51 19.81
C TRP A 33 2.76 6.62 19.13
N ASN A 34 2.39 6.95 17.90
CA ASN A 34 3.00 8.00 17.10
C ASN A 34 2.31 9.34 17.39
N SER A 35 2.83 10.09 18.36
CA SER A 35 2.19 11.34 18.81
C SER A 35 2.28 12.46 17.77
N ASP A 36 3.32 12.47 16.94
CA ASP A 36 3.50 13.49 15.91
C ASP A 36 2.54 13.26 14.75
N LEU A 37 2.45 12.02 14.25
CA LEU A 37 1.46 11.65 13.24
C LEU A 37 0.02 11.86 13.74
N ALA A 38 -0.27 11.54 15.01
CA ALA A 38 -1.58 11.81 15.59
C ALA A 38 -1.93 13.31 15.52
N ARG A 39 -0.96 14.18 15.83
CA ARG A 39 -1.13 15.63 15.77
C ARG A 39 -1.39 16.09 14.33
N GLU A 40 -0.60 15.62 13.37
CA GLU A 40 -0.77 15.90 11.94
C GLU A 40 -2.18 15.54 11.45
N LEU A 41 -2.71 14.40 11.89
CA LEU A 41 -4.05 13.92 11.55
C LEU A 41 -5.19 14.56 12.38
N GLY A 42 -4.87 15.49 13.29
CA GLY A 42 -5.87 16.12 14.17
C GLY A 42 -6.49 15.18 15.21
N ILE A 43 -5.84 14.05 15.52
CA ILE A 43 -6.31 13.07 16.50
C ILE A 43 -5.92 13.51 17.91
N VAL A 44 -6.92 13.68 18.78
CA VAL A 44 -6.72 14.04 20.18
C VAL A 44 -6.94 12.81 21.07
N ALA A 45 -5.84 12.29 21.61
CA ALA A 45 -5.83 11.14 22.50
C ALA A 45 -4.82 11.34 23.63
N GLN A 46 -5.23 11.11 24.89
CA GLN A 46 -4.37 11.31 26.06
C GLN A 46 -4.27 10.06 26.94
N ASP A 47 -5.34 9.28 27.06
CA ASP A 47 -5.34 8.05 27.84
C ASP A 47 -4.86 6.84 27.01
N LYS A 48 -3.78 6.19 27.46
CA LYS A 48 -3.21 4.99 26.83
C LYS A 48 -4.21 3.84 26.77
N THR A 49 -5.10 3.73 27.76
CA THR A 49 -6.11 2.66 27.81
C THR A 49 -7.15 2.86 26.73
N GLU A 50 -7.64 4.10 26.58
CA GLU A 50 -8.54 4.48 25.49
C GLU A 50 -7.89 4.30 24.10
N ILE A 51 -6.62 4.72 23.94
CA ILE A 51 -5.84 4.48 22.72
C ILE A 51 -5.78 2.98 22.39
N ALA A 52 -5.37 2.16 23.37
CA ALA A 52 -5.31 0.72 23.18
C ALA A 52 -6.67 0.14 22.79
N GLY A 53 -7.76 0.57 23.45
CA GLY A 53 -9.11 0.09 23.19
C GLY A 53 -9.62 0.41 21.78
N VAL A 54 -9.44 1.65 21.31
CA VAL A 54 -9.87 2.04 19.96
C VAL A 54 -9.01 1.39 18.89
N PHE A 55 -7.68 1.45 19.04
CA PHE A 55 -6.73 1.01 18.01
C PHE A 55 -6.41 -0.49 18.06
N SER A 56 -7.01 -1.25 19.00
CA SER A 56 -7.16 -2.71 18.91
C SER A 56 -8.48 -3.15 18.31
N GLY A 57 -9.44 -2.24 18.15
CA GLY A 57 -10.81 -2.55 17.71
C GLY A 57 -11.75 -3.01 18.83
N ASN A 58 -11.38 -2.85 20.11
CA ASN A 58 -12.27 -3.16 21.25
C ASN A 58 -13.31 -2.07 21.51
N GLN A 59 -13.04 -0.85 21.07
CA GLN A 59 -13.93 0.29 21.21
C GLN A 59 -14.16 0.95 19.86
N THR A 60 -15.42 1.19 19.52
CA THR A 60 -15.77 1.93 18.31
C THR A 60 -15.62 3.41 18.57
N ALA A 61 -14.72 4.07 17.86
CA ALA A 61 -14.58 5.52 17.93
C ALA A 61 -15.79 6.21 17.28
N ASN A 62 -16.29 7.27 17.91
CA ASN A 62 -17.43 8.03 17.39
C ASN A 62 -17.11 8.58 15.98
N GLY A 63 -18.03 8.43 15.03
CA GLY A 63 -17.86 8.82 13.64
C GLY A 63 -17.11 7.82 12.75
N SER A 64 -16.60 6.70 13.29
CA SER A 64 -16.01 5.64 12.46
C SER A 64 -17.07 4.90 11.62
N ALA A 65 -16.65 4.37 10.47
CA ALA A 65 -17.48 3.60 9.55
C ALA A 65 -16.71 2.34 9.12
N PRO A 66 -16.56 1.36 10.05
CA PRO A 66 -15.59 0.30 9.85
C PRO A 66 -16.02 -0.69 8.75
N LEU A 67 -15.08 -1.05 7.89
CA LEU A 67 -15.30 -1.90 6.72
C LEU A 67 -14.07 -2.69 6.29
N ALA A 68 -14.29 -3.78 5.57
CA ALA A 68 -13.24 -4.53 4.88
C ALA A 68 -13.38 -4.31 3.36
N GLN A 69 -12.31 -3.91 2.67
CA GLN A 69 -12.33 -3.64 1.23
C GLN A 69 -12.26 -4.93 0.41
N ALA A 70 -12.96 -4.95 -0.73
CA ALA A 70 -12.86 -6.01 -1.72
C ALA A 70 -11.82 -5.67 -2.78
N TYR A 71 -10.94 -6.61 -3.09
CA TYR A 71 -9.99 -6.50 -4.20
C TYR A 71 -9.59 -7.89 -4.72
N SER A 72 -8.96 -7.93 -5.88
CA SER A 72 -8.32 -9.12 -6.47
C SER A 72 -6.82 -8.84 -6.63
N GLY A 73 -6.09 -9.70 -7.32
CA GLY A 73 -4.67 -9.46 -7.53
C GLY A 73 -3.98 -10.60 -8.26
N HIS A 74 -2.89 -10.29 -8.94
CA HIS A 74 -1.96 -11.29 -9.43
C HIS A 74 -0.90 -11.54 -8.38
N GLN A 75 -0.91 -12.75 -7.82
CA GLN A 75 0.06 -13.21 -6.84
C GLN A 75 1.13 -14.02 -7.56
N PHE A 76 2.38 -13.54 -7.56
CA PHE A 76 3.49 -14.17 -8.31
C PHE A 76 3.16 -14.41 -9.80
N GLY A 77 2.40 -13.49 -10.41
CA GLY A 77 1.98 -13.58 -11.81
C GLY A 77 0.69 -14.38 -12.06
N TYR A 78 0.16 -15.09 -11.07
CA TYR A 78 -1.10 -15.84 -11.19
C TYR A 78 -2.27 -15.02 -10.67
N PHE A 79 -3.32 -14.88 -11.49
CA PHE A 79 -4.50 -14.12 -11.10
C PHE A 79 -5.33 -14.84 -10.03
N ASN A 80 -5.70 -14.09 -8.99
CA ASN A 80 -6.59 -14.52 -7.95
C ASN A 80 -7.85 -13.65 -7.95
N PRO A 81 -9.03 -14.19 -8.33
CA PRO A 81 -10.23 -13.39 -8.61
C PRO A 81 -10.87 -12.77 -7.36
N GLN A 82 -10.50 -13.21 -6.16
CA GLN A 82 -11.09 -12.72 -4.91
C GLN A 82 -10.09 -12.77 -3.75
N LEU A 83 -9.48 -11.63 -3.46
CA LEU A 83 -8.73 -11.34 -2.24
C LEU A 83 -9.62 -10.49 -1.33
N GLY A 84 -9.22 -9.26 -1.03
CA GLY A 84 -9.86 -8.38 -0.06
C GLY A 84 -9.09 -8.30 1.26
N ASP A 85 -9.53 -7.38 2.12
CA ASP A 85 -8.95 -7.15 3.44
C ASP A 85 -9.25 -8.35 4.36
N GLY A 86 -8.43 -9.41 4.25
CA GLY A 86 -8.66 -10.68 4.97
C GLY A 86 -8.22 -10.69 6.43
N ARG A 87 -7.52 -9.65 6.88
CA ARG A 87 -7.09 -9.46 8.28
C ARG A 87 -6.97 -7.99 8.63
N ALA A 88 -7.64 -7.15 7.86
CA ALA A 88 -7.57 -5.71 8.00
C ALA A 88 -8.97 -5.12 7.98
N LEU A 89 -9.11 -3.96 8.60
CA LEU A 89 -10.36 -3.24 8.68
C LEU A 89 -10.07 -1.75 8.59
N LEU A 90 -10.59 -1.09 7.57
CA LEU A 90 -10.62 0.37 7.51
C LEU A 90 -11.55 0.83 8.63
N LEU A 91 -11.07 1.59 9.60
CA LEU A 91 -11.92 2.23 10.61
C LEU A 91 -12.68 3.42 10.04
N GLY A 92 -12.03 4.14 9.15
CA GLY A 92 -12.55 5.34 8.54
C GLY A 92 -11.44 6.14 7.90
N GLU A 93 -11.79 7.36 7.51
CA GLU A 93 -10.90 8.29 6.84
C GLU A 93 -10.84 9.59 7.63
N VAL A 94 -9.72 10.30 7.55
CA VAL A 94 -9.51 11.61 8.16
C VAL A 94 -8.90 12.56 7.14
N ILE A 95 -9.07 13.85 7.35
CA ILE A 95 -8.35 14.89 6.63
C ILE A 95 -7.31 15.47 7.59
N ASP A 96 -6.05 15.47 7.17
CA ASP A 96 -4.96 16.04 7.97
C ASP A 96 -5.01 17.59 7.99
N GLN A 97 -4.10 18.21 8.72
CA GLN A 97 -4.00 19.68 8.77
C GLN A 97 -3.64 20.33 7.42
N SER A 98 -3.13 19.57 6.45
CA SER A 98 -2.80 20.05 5.10
C SER A 98 -3.97 19.95 4.11
N GLY A 99 -5.10 19.37 4.52
CA GLY A 99 -6.24 19.11 3.65
C GLY A 99 -6.13 17.79 2.87
N THR A 100 -5.15 16.95 3.17
CA THR A 100 -4.94 15.65 2.53
C THR A 100 -5.72 14.56 3.25
N ARG A 101 -6.43 13.73 2.49
CA ARG A 101 -7.21 12.60 3.02
C ARG A 101 -6.32 11.38 3.28
N PHE A 102 -6.50 10.76 4.45
CA PHE A 102 -5.85 9.52 4.85
C PHE A 102 -6.85 8.48 5.34
N ASP A 103 -6.57 7.22 5.04
CA ASP A 103 -7.25 6.06 5.59
C ASP A 103 -6.65 5.67 6.94
N ILE A 104 -7.47 5.25 7.90
CA ILE A 104 -7.04 4.61 9.14
C ILE A 104 -7.44 3.14 9.10
N GLN A 105 -6.47 2.23 9.01
CA GLN A 105 -6.72 0.79 8.89
C GLN A 105 -6.10 0.02 10.06
N LEU A 106 -6.88 -0.85 10.71
CA LEU A 106 -6.38 -1.83 11.68
C LEU A 106 -5.98 -3.09 10.94
N LYS A 107 -4.75 -3.57 11.15
CA LYS A 107 -4.24 -4.84 10.63
C LYS A 107 -4.02 -5.81 11.79
N GLY A 108 -4.67 -6.97 11.72
CA GLY A 108 -4.82 -7.91 12.84
C GLY A 108 -6.17 -7.80 13.58
N SER A 109 -7.14 -7.10 12.99
CA SER A 109 -8.44 -6.76 13.58
C SER A 109 -9.47 -7.90 13.62
N GLY A 110 -9.07 -9.13 13.28
CA GLY A 110 -9.96 -10.28 13.23
C GLY A 110 -10.41 -10.65 11.83
N ARG A 111 -11.33 -11.62 11.75
CA ARG A 111 -11.79 -12.16 10.48
C ARG A 111 -12.77 -11.24 9.77
N THR A 112 -12.76 -11.36 8.46
CA THR A 112 -13.67 -10.71 7.52
C THR A 112 -14.15 -11.76 6.51
N PRO A 113 -15.16 -11.48 5.68
CA PRO A 113 -15.54 -12.33 4.56
C PRO A 113 -14.37 -12.65 3.60
N PHE A 114 -13.31 -11.85 3.62
CA PHE A 114 -12.12 -11.99 2.77
C PHE A 114 -10.98 -12.78 3.44
N SER A 115 -11.12 -13.22 4.70
CA SER A 115 -10.07 -13.95 5.43
C SER A 115 -9.71 -15.31 4.85
N ARG A 116 -10.55 -15.87 3.97
CA ARG A 116 -10.44 -17.23 3.47
C ARG A 116 -10.27 -18.21 4.67
N ARG A 117 -9.13 -18.89 4.76
CA ARG A 117 -8.77 -19.83 5.84
C ARG A 117 -7.91 -19.21 6.94
N GLY A 118 -7.58 -17.92 6.86
CA GLY A 118 -6.81 -17.21 7.87
C GLY A 118 -7.61 -16.88 9.12
N ASP A 119 -6.92 -16.73 10.24
CA ASP A 119 -7.48 -16.35 11.55
C ASP A 119 -7.78 -14.85 11.67
N GLY A 120 -7.40 -14.03 10.69
CA GLY A 120 -7.60 -12.58 10.74
C GLY A 120 -6.71 -11.84 11.73
N ARG A 121 -5.77 -12.54 12.40
CA ARG A 121 -4.90 -11.98 13.44
C ARG A 121 -3.47 -11.78 12.96
N ALA A 122 -2.78 -10.82 13.58
CA ALA A 122 -1.36 -10.58 13.38
C ALA A 122 -0.62 -10.87 14.70
N TRP A 123 0.61 -11.36 14.60
CA TRP A 123 1.48 -11.55 15.76
C TRP A 123 2.46 -10.39 15.87
N LEU A 124 3.06 -10.24 17.03
CA LEU A 124 3.82 -9.06 17.44
C LEU A 124 4.98 -8.69 16.50
N GLY A 125 5.75 -9.66 16.00
CA GLY A 125 6.93 -9.41 15.18
C GLY A 125 6.63 -8.64 13.88
N PRO A 126 5.73 -9.11 13.00
CA PRO A 126 5.35 -8.39 11.80
C PRO A 126 4.72 -7.03 12.09
N VAL A 127 3.96 -6.89 13.18
CA VAL A 127 3.40 -5.59 13.60
C VAL A 127 4.52 -4.60 13.92
N LEU A 128 5.49 -5.00 14.76
CA LEU A 128 6.62 -4.14 15.11
C LEU A 128 7.53 -3.86 13.90
N ARG A 129 7.77 -4.86 13.05
CA ARG A 129 8.57 -4.68 11.84
C ARG A 129 7.90 -3.74 10.86
N GLU A 130 6.60 -3.87 10.62
CA GLU A 130 5.84 -2.95 9.78
C GLU A 130 5.81 -1.54 10.37
N TYR A 131 5.65 -1.39 11.69
CA TYR A 131 5.75 -0.11 12.38
C TYR A 131 7.11 0.56 12.17
N LEU A 132 8.21 -0.16 12.40
CA LEU A 132 9.56 0.39 12.29
C LEU A 132 9.93 0.73 10.85
N VAL A 133 9.65 -0.17 9.91
CA VAL A 133 10.04 0.02 8.50
C VAL A 133 9.21 1.12 7.84
N SER A 134 7.90 1.22 8.13
CA SER A 134 7.08 2.33 7.62
C SER A 134 7.63 3.69 8.05
N GLU A 135 7.89 3.87 9.35
CA GLU A 135 8.39 5.14 9.87
C GLU A 135 9.84 5.43 9.43
N ALA A 136 10.68 4.39 9.28
CA ALA A 136 12.03 4.55 8.71
C ALA A 136 11.98 5.02 7.25
N MET A 137 11.10 4.43 6.44
CA MET A 137 10.90 4.82 5.04
C MET A 137 10.42 6.27 4.95
N HIS A 138 9.48 6.67 5.80
CA HIS A 138 9.04 8.07 5.88
C HIS A 138 10.17 9.03 6.27
N ALA A 139 10.97 8.68 7.29
CA ALA A 139 12.11 9.49 7.72
C ALA A 139 13.19 9.65 6.63
N MET A 140 13.27 8.70 5.70
CA MET A 140 14.14 8.76 4.51
C MET A 140 13.46 9.45 3.30
N ASP A 141 12.33 10.13 3.52
CA ASP A 141 11.52 10.77 2.48
C ASP A 141 11.05 9.78 1.39
N ILE A 142 10.82 8.51 1.73
CA ILE A 142 10.27 7.53 0.79
C ILE A 142 8.75 7.46 0.98
N PRO A 143 7.94 7.69 -0.08
CA PRO A 143 6.49 7.59 0.01
C PRO A 143 6.06 6.23 0.57
N THR A 144 5.28 6.25 1.63
CA THR A 144 4.92 5.04 2.37
C THR A 144 3.67 5.23 3.23
N THR A 145 2.94 4.14 3.43
CA THR A 145 2.00 4.04 4.55
C THR A 145 2.73 4.25 5.87
N ARG A 146 2.11 4.97 6.79
CA ARG A 146 2.63 5.32 8.11
C ARG A 146 2.05 4.43 9.21
N ALA A 147 2.67 4.39 10.37
CA ALA A 147 2.20 3.62 11.51
C ALA A 147 1.85 4.54 12.69
N LEU A 148 0.56 4.54 13.05
CA LEU A 148 0.02 5.36 14.13
C LEU A 148 0.16 4.68 15.50
N ALA A 149 -0.17 3.38 15.58
CA ALA A 149 -0.17 2.64 16.83
C ALA A 149 0.20 1.17 16.64
N ALA A 150 0.84 0.60 17.65
CA ALA A 150 0.98 -0.85 17.83
C ALA A 150 0.40 -1.22 19.19
N VAL A 151 -0.53 -2.18 19.21
CA VAL A 151 -1.26 -2.61 20.41
C VAL A 151 -1.14 -4.12 20.56
N SER A 152 -0.74 -4.61 21.73
CA SER A 152 -0.75 -6.06 22.02
C SER A 152 -2.18 -6.52 22.24
N SER A 153 -2.56 -7.69 21.72
CA SER A 153 -3.94 -8.20 21.86
C SER A 153 -4.21 -8.90 23.19
N GLY A 154 -3.16 -9.46 23.82
CA GLY A 154 -3.31 -10.42 24.92
C GLY A 154 -3.72 -11.83 24.48
N ASP A 155 -3.97 -12.03 23.19
CA ASP A 155 -4.35 -13.31 22.59
C ASP A 155 -3.15 -14.01 21.95
N PRO A 156 -3.07 -15.36 22.02
CA PRO A 156 -2.10 -16.12 21.26
C PRO A 156 -2.49 -16.17 19.76
N VAL A 157 -1.48 -16.16 18.90
CA VAL A 157 -1.60 -16.40 17.45
C VAL A 157 -0.83 -17.67 17.11
N TYR A 158 -1.53 -18.62 16.51
CA TYR A 158 -0.99 -19.94 16.19
C TYR A 158 -0.37 -19.92 14.79
N ARG A 159 0.94 -20.10 14.71
CA ARG A 159 1.69 -20.35 13.47
C ARG A 159 2.42 -21.69 13.63
N GLU A 160 3.64 -21.81 13.11
CA GLU A 160 4.52 -22.95 13.44
C GLU A 160 4.79 -23.04 14.95
N THR A 161 4.76 -21.88 15.63
CA THR A 161 4.82 -21.75 17.08
C THR A 161 3.68 -20.85 17.58
N ILE A 162 3.46 -20.84 18.89
CA ILE A 162 2.49 -19.94 19.54
C ILE A 162 3.19 -18.59 19.78
N LEU A 163 2.66 -17.52 19.19
CA LEU A 163 3.24 -16.18 19.22
C LEU A 163 2.27 -15.18 19.86
N PRO A 164 2.76 -14.12 20.53
CA PRO A 164 1.88 -13.09 21.08
C PRO A 164 1.20 -12.29 19.95
N GLY A 165 -0.11 -12.10 20.05
CA GLY A 165 -0.89 -11.32 19.10
C GLY A 165 -0.73 -9.80 19.26
N ALA A 166 -0.92 -9.08 18.16
CA ALA A 166 -0.88 -7.63 18.12
C ALA A 166 -1.74 -7.08 16.96
N VAL A 167 -2.08 -5.80 17.07
CA VAL A 167 -2.78 -5.02 16.05
C VAL A 167 -1.91 -3.83 15.68
N LEU A 168 -1.75 -3.59 14.38
CA LEU A 168 -1.13 -2.39 13.82
C LEU A 168 -2.23 -1.42 13.38
N THR A 169 -2.10 -0.14 13.71
CA THR A 169 -2.88 0.93 13.07
C THR A 169 -2.04 1.58 11.98
N ARG A 170 -2.39 1.29 10.73
CA ARG A 170 -1.76 1.82 9.52
C ARG A 170 -2.52 3.03 9.01
N ILE A 171 -1.77 4.03 8.57
CA ILE A 171 -2.27 5.25 7.93
C ILE A 171 -1.76 5.26 6.49
N ALA A 172 -2.61 5.56 5.51
CA ALA A 172 -2.22 5.62 4.10
C ALA A 172 -2.96 6.75 3.40
N ARG A 173 -2.41 7.36 2.35
CA ARG A 173 -3.23 8.26 1.51
C ARG A 173 -4.43 7.52 0.93
N SER A 174 -4.30 6.21 0.72
CA SER A 174 -5.39 5.31 0.32
C SER A 174 -4.94 3.85 0.31
N HIS A 175 -5.84 2.93 0.62
CA HIS A 175 -5.63 1.48 0.47
C HIS A 175 -6.08 0.92 -0.90
N LEU A 176 -6.44 1.79 -1.84
CA LEU A 176 -6.64 1.42 -3.25
C LEU A 176 -5.36 0.86 -3.87
N ARG A 177 -5.50 -0.27 -4.57
CA ARG A 177 -4.42 -1.00 -5.20
C ARG A 177 -4.70 -1.20 -6.69
N VAL A 178 -3.70 -1.59 -7.47
CA VAL A 178 -3.93 -2.14 -8.83
C VAL A 178 -4.92 -3.32 -8.76
N GLY A 179 -4.80 -4.15 -7.72
CA GLY A 179 -5.74 -5.23 -7.42
C GLY A 179 -7.21 -4.80 -7.23
N THR A 180 -7.47 -3.55 -6.80
CA THR A 180 -8.83 -3.02 -6.69
C THR A 180 -9.43 -2.83 -8.09
N PHE A 181 -8.68 -2.26 -9.04
CA PHE A 181 -9.14 -2.12 -10.44
C PHE A 181 -9.37 -3.48 -11.11
N GLN A 182 -8.44 -4.42 -10.88
CA GLN A 182 -8.56 -5.78 -11.40
C GLN A 182 -9.81 -6.51 -10.89
N TYR A 183 -10.30 -6.17 -9.70
CA TYR A 183 -11.47 -6.81 -9.10
C TYR A 183 -12.74 -6.56 -9.91
N PHE A 184 -12.97 -5.29 -10.29
CA PHE A 184 -14.12 -4.86 -11.07
C PHE A 184 -13.98 -5.23 -12.55
N ALA A 185 -12.80 -4.99 -13.13
CA ALA A 185 -12.51 -5.34 -14.51
C ALA A 185 -12.74 -6.83 -14.80
N HIS A 186 -12.23 -7.72 -13.91
CA HIS A 186 -12.43 -9.16 -14.07
C HIS A 186 -13.90 -9.60 -13.97
N ARG A 187 -14.70 -8.89 -13.16
CA ARG A 187 -16.15 -9.14 -13.01
C ARG A 187 -16.98 -8.55 -14.14
N ARG A 188 -16.36 -7.80 -15.07
CA ARG A 188 -17.04 -7.01 -16.10
C ARG A 188 -18.03 -6.00 -15.51
N ASP A 189 -17.74 -5.54 -14.30
CA ASP A 189 -18.51 -4.52 -13.62
C ASP A 189 -18.00 -3.14 -14.05
N ILE A 190 -18.49 -2.68 -15.20
CA ILE A 190 -18.01 -1.44 -15.84
C ILE A 190 -18.46 -0.20 -15.05
N GLU A 191 -19.66 -0.24 -14.47
CA GLU A 191 -20.17 0.85 -13.62
C GLU A 191 -19.35 0.97 -12.33
N GLY A 192 -19.07 -0.15 -11.65
CA GLY A 192 -18.19 -0.17 -10.50
C GLY A 192 -16.76 0.25 -10.85
N LEU A 193 -16.24 -0.17 -12.00
CA LEU A 193 -14.92 0.24 -12.49
C LEU A 193 -14.85 1.75 -12.78
N GLN A 194 -15.88 2.32 -13.41
CA GLN A 194 -15.97 3.77 -13.67
C GLN A 194 -16.08 4.56 -12.35
N THR A 195 -16.87 4.06 -11.41
CA THR A 195 -17.01 4.66 -10.07
C THR A 195 -15.66 4.64 -9.33
N LEU A 196 -14.95 3.52 -9.38
CA LEU A 196 -13.62 3.38 -8.80
C LEU A 196 -12.61 4.33 -9.44
N PHE A 197 -12.61 4.42 -10.77
CA PHE A 197 -11.73 5.31 -11.52
C PHE A 197 -11.95 6.77 -11.11
N THR A 198 -13.20 7.24 -11.15
CA THR A 198 -13.57 8.60 -10.73
C THR A 198 -13.13 8.87 -9.29
N TYR A 199 -13.44 7.95 -8.36
CA TYR A 199 -13.05 8.08 -6.96
C TYR A 199 -11.53 8.14 -6.76
N ALA A 200 -10.78 7.27 -7.44
CA ALA A 200 -9.32 7.23 -7.34
C ALA A 200 -8.66 8.46 -7.95
N ARG A 201 -9.14 8.91 -9.12
CA ARG A 201 -8.69 10.12 -9.81
C ARG A 201 -8.92 11.34 -8.94
N ASP A 202 -10.15 11.59 -8.49
CA ASP A 202 -10.50 12.78 -7.72
C ASP A 202 -9.69 12.86 -6.41
N ARG A 203 -9.37 11.70 -5.82
CA ARG A 203 -8.60 11.64 -4.58
C ARG A 203 -7.09 11.84 -4.76
N HIS A 204 -6.50 11.30 -5.81
CA HIS A 204 -5.03 11.22 -5.95
C HIS A 204 -4.45 12.09 -7.05
N TYR A 205 -5.21 12.25 -8.15
CA TYR A 205 -4.76 12.89 -9.39
C TYR A 205 -5.92 13.69 -10.01
N PRO A 206 -6.43 14.74 -9.33
CA PRO A 206 -7.63 15.47 -9.77
C PRO A 206 -7.47 16.16 -11.12
N ASP A 207 -6.23 16.43 -11.55
CA ASP A 207 -5.92 17.06 -12.84
C ASP A 207 -5.91 16.05 -14.01
N ALA A 208 -6.01 14.74 -13.75
CA ALA A 208 -6.06 13.74 -14.82
C ALA A 208 -7.48 13.68 -15.41
N GLU A 209 -7.66 13.94 -16.70
CA GLU A 209 -9.00 13.95 -17.30
C GLU A 209 -9.43 12.57 -17.81
N THR A 210 -8.47 11.79 -18.31
CA THR A 210 -8.71 10.48 -18.95
C THR A 210 -8.07 9.32 -18.18
N PRO A 211 -8.47 8.06 -18.44
CA PRO A 211 -7.77 6.89 -17.92
C PRO A 211 -6.28 6.83 -18.27
N LEU A 212 -5.88 7.40 -19.42
CA LEU A 212 -4.48 7.50 -19.83
C LEU A 212 -3.71 8.53 -18.99
N ASP A 213 -4.29 9.69 -18.73
CA ASP A 213 -3.67 10.71 -17.86
C ASP A 213 -3.47 10.16 -16.45
N PHE A 214 -4.50 9.50 -15.92
CA PHE A 214 -4.44 8.84 -14.62
C PHE A 214 -3.36 7.75 -14.59
N LEU A 215 -3.30 6.90 -15.62
CA LEU A 215 -2.25 5.87 -15.73
C LEU A 215 -0.85 6.51 -15.72
N ASN A 216 -0.64 7.59 -16.49
CA ASN A 216 0.62 8.31 -16.55
C ASN A 216 1.01 8.90 -15.18
N CYS A 217 0.05 9.44 -14.42
CA CYS A 217 0.29 9.91 -13.07
C CYS A 217 0.72 8.77 -12.13
N VAL A 218 0.04 7.62 -12.16
CA VAL A 218 0.40 6.44 -11.34
C VAL A 218 1.77 5.90 -11.76
N ILE A 219 2.06 5.79 -13.06
CA ILE A 219 3.37 5.40 -13.59
C ILE A 219 4.47 6.31 -13.04
N ALA A 220 4.29 7.63 -13.10
CA ALA A 220 5.28 8.58 -12.61
C ALA A 220 5.50 8.46 -11.10
N ALA A 221 4.43 8.26 -10.33
CA ALA A 221 4.53 8.05 -8.88
C ALA A 221 5.28 6.75 -8.55
N GLN A 222 4.97 5.66 -9.25
CA GLN A 222 5.61 4.36 -9.07
C GLN A 222 7.07 4.35 -9.54
N ALA A 223 7.41 5.03 -10.64
CA ALA A 223 8.79 5.15 -11.11
C ALA A 223 9.69 5.84 -10.08
N ARG A 224 9.21 6.95 -9.49
CA ARG A 224 9.89 7.63 -8.37
C ARG A 224 10.06 6.73 -7.15
N LEU A 225 9.00 6.01 -6.78
CA LEU A 225 9.01 5.11 -5.62
C LEU A 225 10.06 4.00 -5.78
N ILE A 226 10.04 3.30 -6.92
CA ILE A 226 10.98 2.21 -7.18
C ILE A 226 12.41 2.73 -7.23
N ALA A 227 12.68 3.86 -7.88
CA ALA A 227 14.03 4.45 -7.87
C ALA A 227 14.54 4.72 -6.44
N LYS A 228 13.67 5.24 -5.55
CA LYS A 228 14.00 5.44 -4.13
C LYS A 228 14.29 4.11 -3.41
N TRP A 229 13.50 3.06 -3.66
CA TRP A 229 13.77 1.72 -3.10
C TRP A 229 15.13 1.19 -3.53
N MET A 230 15.44 1.32 -4.83
CA MET A 230 16.74 0.92 -5.37
C MET A 230 17.87 1.69 -4.67
N GLY A 231 17.73 3.01 -4.52
CA GLY A 231 18.74 3.87 -3.89
C GLY A 231 19.13 3.52 -2.46
N ILE A 232 18.27 2.80 -1.73
CA ILE A 232 18.55 2.39 -0.34
C ILE A 232 18.68 0.87 -0.18
N GLY A 233 18.76 0.13 -1.29
CA GLY A 233 18.88 -1.33 -1.23
C GLY A 233 17.65 -2.01 -0.64
N PHE A 234 16.47 -1.41 -0.74
CA PHE A 234 15.23 -1.98 -0.20
C PHE A 234 14.64 -3.02 -1.16
N ILE A 235 14.32 -4.20 -0.63
CA ILE A 235 13.60 -5.26 -1.31
C ILE A 235 12.23 -5.42 -0.65
N HIS A 236 11.17 -5.22 -1.42
CA HIS A 236 9.79 -5.38 -0.96
C HIS A 236 9.44 -6.85 -0.72
N GLY A 237 9.94 -7.74 -1.58
CA GLY A 237 9.81 -9.21 -1.47
C GLY A 237 8.48 -9.80 -1.91
N VAL A 238 7.40 -9.00 -2.02
CA VAL A 238 6.09 -9.44 -2.55
C VAL A 238 5.39 -8.32 -3.32
N MET A 239 5.86 -8.02 -4.53
CA MET A 239 5.29 -6.97 -5.40
C MET A 239 4.12 -7.49 -6.25
N ASN A 240 3.17 -8.18 -5.60
CA ASN A 240 1.91 -8.54 -6.24
C ASN A 240 1.10 -7.27 -6.58
N THR A 241 0.16 -7.35 -7.53
CA THR A 241 -0.67 -6.19 -7.87
C THR A 241 -1.62 -5.76 -6.74
N ASP A 242 -1.95 -6.65 -5.80
CA ASP A 242 -2.66 -6.29 -4.56
C ASP A 242 -1.79 -5.57 -3.53
N ASN A 243 -0.46 -5.52 -3.71
CA ASN A 243 0.46 -4.73 -2.90
C ASN A 243 1.03 -3.52 -3.67
N CYS A 244 0.42 -3.16 -4.79
CA CYS A 244 0.81 -2.00 -5.59
C CYS A 244 -0.23 -0.90 -5.42
N SER A 245 0.10 0.11 -4.62
CA SER A 245 -0.81 1.22 -4.29
C SER A 245 -1.05 2.14 -5.47
N ILE A 246 -2.25 2.71 -5.56
CA ILE A 246 -2.57 3.73 -6.56
C ILE A 246 -1.93 5.08 -6.21
N SER A 247 -1.73 5.36 -4.91
CA SER A 247 -1.13 6.59 -4.41
C SER A 247 0.39 6.69 -4.64
N GLY A 248 1.05 5.61 -5.06
CA GLY A 248 2.51 5.58 -5.20
C GLY A 248 3.25 5.50 -3.86
N GLU A 249 2.61 4.91 -2.84
CA GLU A 249 3.20 4.65 -1.51
C GLU A 249 3.66 3.19 -1.38
N THR A 250 4.76 2.97 -0.65
CA THR A 250 5.12 1.65 -0.13
C THR A 250 4.02 1.15 0.81
N ILE A 251 3.54 -0.08 0.60
CA ILE A 251 2.45 -0.67 1.40
C ILE A 251 2.70 -2.17 1.64
N ASP A 252 2.20 -2.70 2.76
CA ASP A 252 2.24 -4.13 3.09
C ASP A 252 3.66 -4.71 3.23
N TYR A 253 4.34 -4.28 4.31
CA TYR A 253 5.67 -4.72 4.72
C TYR A 253 5.73 -6.19 5.18
N GLY A 254 5.61 -7.12 4.22
CA GLY A 254 5.59 -8.58 4.38
C GLY A 254 6.96 -9.19 4.67
N PRO A 255 7.68 -9.77 3.71
CA PRO A 255 9.06 -10.23 3.90
C PRO A 255 10.07 -9.24 3.29
N CYS A 256 9.89 -7.96 3.57
CA CYS A 256 10.76 -6.89 3.08
C CYS A 256 12.01 -6.72 3.96
N ALA A 257 13.12 -6.29 3.36
CA ALA A 257 14.33 -5.92 4.10
C ALA A 257 15.24 -5.02 3.25
N PHE A 258 16.26 -4.46 3.89
CA PHE A 258 17.34 -3.71 3.25
C PHE A 258 18.54 -4.63 3.07
N MET A 259 19.28 -4.48 1.98
CA MET A 259 20.53 -5.23 1.77
C MET A 259 21.63 -4.71 2.70
N ASP A 260 22.26 -5.63 3.44
CA ASP A 260 23.51 -5.32 4.17
C ASP A 260 24.72 -5.33 3.22
N ALA A 261 24.83 -6.38 2.40
CA ALA A 261 25.83 -6.51 1.35
C ALA A 261 25.15 -6.47 -0.01
N TYR A 262 25.71 -5.69 -0.95
CA TYR A 262 25.13 -5.57 -2.27
C TYR A 262 25.16 -6.90 -3.03
N HIS A 263 23.99 -7.34 -3.47
CA HIS A 263 23.86 -8.44 -4.41
C HIS A 263 22.60 -8.21 -5.27
N PRO A 264 22.70 -8.06 -6.59
CA PRO A 264 21.58 -7.66 -7.43
C PRO A 264 20.42 -8.66 -7.40
N MET A 265 20.72 -9.95 -7.19
CA MET A 265 19.71 -11.02 -7.08
C MET A 265 19.33 -11.35 -5.62
N CYS A 266 19.56 -10.42 -4.67
CA CYS A 266 19.16 -10.62 -3.28
C CYS A 266 17.63 -10.77 -3.16
N VAL A 267 17.18 -11.75 -2.36
CA VAL A 267 15.78 -12.06 -2.06
C VAL A 267 15.63 -12.31 -0.56
N PHE A 268 14.52 -11.87 0.03
CA PHE A 268 14.21 -12.09 1.46
C PHE A 268 12.90 -12.86 1.69
N SER A 269 12.06 -12.95 0.66
CA SER A 269 10.81 -13.71 0.72
C SER A 269 11.10 -15.20 0.60
N SER A 270 10.79 -15.97 1.65
CA SER A 270 10.97 -17.43 1.65
C SER A 270 10.09 -18.14 0.61
N ILE A 271 9.04 -17.49 0.13
CA ILE A 271 8.15 -18.00 -0.92
C ILE A 271 8.58 -17.57 -2.33
N ASP A 272 9.55 -16.65 -2.47
CA ASP A 272 10.07 -16.19 -3.76
C ASP A 272 11.24 -17.07 -4.23
N GLN A 273 10.95 -18.35 -4.49
CA GLN A 273 11.96 -19.34 -4.89
C GLN A 273 12.57 -19.07 -6.27
N GLN A 274 11.88 -18.28 -7.11
CA GLN A 274 12.32 -17.95 -8.47
C GLN A 274 12.92 -16.55 -8.56
N ALA A 275 13.12 -15.87 -7.42
CA ALA A 275 13.67 -14.53 -7.36
C ALA A 275 12.89 -13.51 -8.21
N ARG A 276 11.57 -13.71 -8.36
CA ARG A 276 10.69 -12.81 -9.12
C ARG A 276 10.75 -11.39 -8.59
N TYR A 277 10.87 -11.24 -7.27
CA TYR A 277 10.91 -9.97 -6.56
C TYR A 277 12.29 -9.64 -5.99
N ALA A 278 13.36 -10.20 -6.58
CA ALA A 278 14.72 -9.80 -6.26
C ALA A 278 14.95 -8.31 -6.46
N TYR A 279 15.95 -7.76 -5.77
CA TYR A 279 16.32 -6.34 -5.85
C TYR A 279 16.37 -5.81 -7.29
N ALA A 280 17.14 -6.44 -8.17
CA ALA A 280 17.31 -6.01 -9.57
C ALA A 280 16.04 -6.16 -10.43
N ASN A 281 15.08 -6.99 -10.01
CA ASN A 281 13.85 -7.25 -10.75
C ASN A 281 12.71 -6.27 -10.41
N GLN A 282 12.81 -5.51 -9.31
CA GLN A 282 11.75 -4.59 -8.89
C GLN A 282 11.35 -3.55 -9.96
N PRO A 283 12.30 -2.96 -10.74
CA PRO A 283 11.98 -2.10 -11.88
C PRO A 283 11.11 -2.76 -12.95
N ASP A 284 11.42 -3.98 -13.35
CA ASP A 284 10.65 -4.68 -14.39
C ASP A 284 9.28 -5.14 -13.88
N ILE A 285 9.22 -5.55 -12.61
CA ILE A 285 7.97 -5.95 -11.97
C ILE A 285 6.99 -4.79 -11.86
N ILE A 286 7.45 -3.57 -11.59
CA ILE A 286 6.54 -2.43 -11.52
C ILE A 286 5.96 -2.09 -12.89
N VAL A 287 6.74 -2.21 -13.97
CA VAL A 287 6.27 -2.06 -15.36
C VAL A 287 5.16 -3.08 -15.64
N TRP A 288 5.38 -4.33 -15.23
CA TRP A 288 4.36 -5.38 -15.35
C TRP A 288 3.09 -5.04 -14.55
N ASN A 289 3.21 -4.58 -13.30
CA ASN A 289 2.05 -4.18 -12.50
C ASN A 289 1.28 -3.01 -13.14
N MET A 290 1.96 -2.04 -13.75
CA MET A 290 1.31 -0.95 -14.47
C MET A 290 0.60 -1.43 -15.74
N ALA A 291 1.16 -2.42 -16.45
CA ALA A 291 0.48 -3.05 -17.58
C ALA A 291 -0.84 -3.72 -17.15
N GLN A 292 -0.85 -4.34 -15.96
CA GLN A 292 -2.07 -4.91 -15.40
C GLN A 292 -3.11 -3.85 -15.00
N LEU A 293 -2.68 -2.69 -14.50
CA LEU A 293 -3.56 -1.55 -14.24
C LEU A 293 -4.17 -1.03 -15.56
N ALA A 294 -3.33 -0.80 -16.57
CA ALA A 294 -3.75 -0.33 -17.88
C ALA A 294 -4.78 -1.26 -18.52
N THR A 295 -4.52 -2.57 -18.50
CA THR A 295 -5.45 -3.60 -18.99
C THR A 295 -6.80 -3.56 -18.26
N SER A 296 -6.78 -3.28 -16.95
CA SER A 296 -8.02 -3.18 -16.15
C SER A 296 -8.87 -1.97 -16.54
N MET A 297 -8.28 -0.94 -17.17
CA MET A 297 -8.99 0.29 -17.57
C MET A 297 -9.38 0.33 -19.06
N VAL A 298 -8.95 -0.63 -19.87
CA VAL A 298 -9.38 -0.75 -21.29
C VAL A 298 -10.91 -0.66 -21.46
N PRO A 299 -11.74 -1.31 -20.62
CA PRO A 299 -13.19 -1.20 -20.76
C PRO A 299 -13.79 0.20 -20.54
N LEU A 300 -13.03 1.13 -19.94
CA LEU A 300 -13.45 2.52 -19.74
C LEU A 300 -13.19 3.40 -20.98
N MET A 301 -12.46 2.88 -21.97
CA MET A 301 -12.06 3.65 -23.13
C MET A 301 -13.11 3.55 -24.24
N PRO A 302 -13.42 4.65 -24.97
CA PRO A 302 -14.42 4.65 -26.03
C PRO A 302 -14.11 3.67 -27.17
N ASP A 303 -12.84 3.59 -27.56
CA ASP A 303 -12.31 2.63 -28.53
C ASP A 303 -11.28 1.73 -27.85
N GLN A 304 -11.61 0.44 -27.73
CA GLN A 304 -10.78 -0.51 -27.01
C GLN A 304 -9.51 -0.88 -27.77
N GLU A 305 -9.56 -1.00 -29.11
CA GLU A 305 -8.38 -1.39 -29.89
C GLU A 305 -7.33 -0.27 -29.90
N ASP A 306 -7.78 0.97 -30.08
CA ASP A 306 -6.89 2.12 -30.00
C ASP A 306 -6.40 2.39 -28.57
N SER A 307 -7.22 2.07 -27.55
CA SER A 307 -6.79 2.19 -26.15
C SER A 307 -5.60 1.28 -25.81
N VAL A 308 -5.56 0.07 -26.37
CA VAL A 308 -4.45 -0.86 -26.13
C VAL A 308 -3.13 -0.27 -26.66
N LYS A 309 -3.16 0.41 -27.80
CA LYS A 309 -1.97 1.06 -28.38
C LYS A 309 -1.45 2.16 -27.45
N VAL A 310 -2.30 3.12 -27.08
CA VAL A 310 -1.88 4.27 -26.25
C VAL A 310 -1.44 3.85 -24.85
N PHE A 311 -2.09 2.85 -24.25
CA PHE A 311 -1.64 2.29 -22.99
C PHE A 311 -0.30 1.56 -23.14
N THR A 312 -0.11 0.78 -24.21
CA THR A 312 1.15 0.09 -24.47
C THR A 312 2.31 1.08 -24.62
N GLU A 313 2.08 2.19 -25.32
CA GLU A 313 3.08 3.26 -25.46
C GLU A 313 3.47 3.86 -24.10
N ALA A 314 2.50 4.16 -23.23
CA ALA A 314 2.76 4.64 -21.88
C ALA A 314 3.57 3.64 -21.03
N ILE A 315 3.24 2.36 -21.10
CA ILE A 315 3.97 1.29 -20.40
C ILE A 315 5.40 1.14 -20.94
N HIS A 316 5.59 1.20 -22.27
CA HIS A 316 6.91 1.10 -22.90
C HIS A 316 7.82 2.30 -22.61
N ALA A 317 7.27 3.45 -22.21
CA ALA A 317 8.03 4.62 -21.78
C ALA A 317 8.48 4.57 -20.31
N MET A 318 7.85 3.72 -19.49
CA MET A 318 8.13 3.63 -18.05
C MET A 318 9.58 3.22 -17.71
N PRO A 319 10.25 2.29 -18.43
CA PRO A 319 11.65 1.95 -18.14
C PRO A 319 12.59 3.15 -18.19
N GLN A 320 12.43 4.04 -19.18
CA GLN A 320 13.23 5.26 -19.29
C GLN A 320 12.92 6.24 -18.15
N MET A 321 11.65 6.33 -17.71
CA MET A 321 11.28 7.12 -16.54
C MET A 321 11.95 6.59 -15.27
N ILE A 322 11.91 5.27 -15.03
CA ILE A 322 12.58 4.65 -13.87
C ILE A 322 14.09 4.92 -13.94
N GLN A 323 14.70 4.79 -15.11
CA GLN A 323 16.13 5.06 -15.30
C GLN A 323 16.48 6.51 -14.95
N LYS A 324 15.68 7.48 -15.39
CA LYS A 324 15.87 8.90 -15.07
C LYS A 324 15.79 9.18 -13.57
N GLU A 325 14.79 8.61 -12.90
CA GLU A 325 14.63 8.75 -11.45
C GLU A 325 15.76 8.05 -10.69
N TRP A 326 16.17 6.86 -11.15
CA TRP A 326 17.30 6.11 -10.60
C TRP A 326 18.60 6.92 -10.66
N ILE A 327 18.90 7.54 -11.81
CA ILE A 327 20.10 8.38 -11.96
C ILE A 327 20.05 9.55 -10.98
N THR A 328 18.90 10.21 -10.85
CA THR A 328 18.71 11.31 -9.89
C THR A 328 19.02 10.86 -8.46
N VAL A 329 18.49 9.70 -8.05
CA VAL A 329 18.69 9.14 -6.71
C VAL A 329 20.16 8.81 -6.46
N PHE A 330 20.84 8.12 -7.39
CA PHE A 330 22.22 7.70 -7.19
C PHE A 330 23.22 8.84 -7.35
N ALA A 331 22.98 9.80 -8.24
CA ALA A 331 23.80 11.00 -8.36
C ALA A 331 23.83 11.80 -7.05
N ALA A 332 22.67 11.99 -6.41
CA ALA A 332 22.60 12.64 -5.10
C ALA A 332 23.42 11.89 -4.03
N LYS A 333 23.41 10.56 -4.04
CA LYS A 333 24.22 9.74 -3.12
C LYS A 333 25.72 9.85 -3.36
N LEU A 334 26.13 10.10 -4.60
CA LEU A 334 27.53 10.33 -4.99
C LEU A 334 27.96 11.80 -4.81
N GLY A 335 27.06 12.69 -4.41
CA GLY A 335 27.34 14.12 -4.25
C GLY A 335 27.42 14.90 -5.57
N VAL A 336 26.82 14.37 -6.65
CA VAL A 336 26.74 15.04 -7.96
C VAL A 336 25.48 15.90 -8.02
N ALA A 337 25.66 17.23 -8.13
CA ALA A 337 24.55 18.19 -8.15
C ALA A 337 23.90 18.34 -9.53
N GLU A 338 24.70 18.30 -10.60
CA GLU A 338 24.23 18.36 -11.99
C GLU A 338 24.61 17.07 -12.70
N VAL A 339 23.60 16.29 -13.08
CA VAL A 339 23.77 14.98 -13.68
C VAL A 339 24.20 15.12 -15.15
N THR A 340 25.34 14.56 -15.49
CA THR A 340 25.77 14.31 -16.87
C THR A 340 25.61 12.84 -17.25
N GLU A 341 25.68 12.50 -18.54
CA GLU A 341 25.64 11.10 -18.99
C GLU A 341 26.79 10.26 -18.41
N THR A 342 27.95 10.88 -18.16
CA THR A 342 29.12 10.22 -17.55
C THR A 342 28.88 9.87 -16.08
N ASP A 343 28.12 10.68 -15.33
CA ASP A 343 27.81 10.40 -13.92
C ASP A 343 26.84 9.22 -13.78
N ALA A 344 25.90 9.10 -14.72
CA ALA A 344 25.01 7.94 -14.80
C ALA A 344 25.76 6.64 -15.05
N GLN A 345 26.90 6.67 -15.77
CA GLN A 345 27.75 5.51 -15.97
C GLN A 345 28.54 5.18 -14.70
N LEU A 346 29.12 6.17 -14.03
CA LEU A 346 29.84 5.98 -12.77
C LEU A 346 28.98 5.28 -11.71
N ALA A 347 27.72 5.70 -11.57
CA ALA A 347 26.78 5.07 -10.64
C ALA A 347 26.48 3.59 -10.96
N ARG A 348 26.63 3.16 -12.23
CA ARG A 348 26.43 1.76 -12.63
C ARG A 348 27.68 0.91 -12.45
N ASP A 349 28.86 1.53 -12.55
CA ASP A 349 30.15 0.86 -12.42
C ASP A 349 30.49 0.57 -10.94
N LEU A 350 29.98 1.39 -10.01
CA LEU A 350 30.04 1.20 -8.55
C LEU A 350 28.97 0.22 -8.06
#